data_AF-A0A936AUR0-F1
#
_entry.id   AF-A0A936AUR0-F1
#
_cell.length_a   1.000
_cell.length_b   1.000
_cell.length_c   1.000
_cell.angle_alpha   90.00
_cell.angle_beta   90.00
_cell.angle_gamma   90.00
#
_symmetry.space_group_name_H-M   'P 1'
#
loop_
_entity.id
_entity.type
_entity.pdbx_description
1 polymer ?
#
loop_
_entity_poly.entity_id
_entity_poly.type
_entity_poly.pdbx_seq_one_letter_code
_entity_poly.pdbx_strand_id
1 'polypeptide(L)'
;MLHFEIYREGVTKNEKYFSKNKRPENLLNPSVYLLNLSKYGKIGNLNLMTPRNPNFQSNNGIDLNRAIMLNRKYQNEIGWNLFYDRINAFLLPFSGLTNVSLNEENIARAVSNWQKSVGFSERNIDGVIGPDTWKIMFPLLKIPINRIDTSNQSQQVPVGFGRTVYRGISGLKKSGKGLPRVDDYLTRLAKSGKITITNDEIDLLQRIANVETSGLITSFNSYDRGVVSIGFMQFTLHVGKIQEWIKLNPLPWRKYGIELDTSNRYFDYFDGIKGVSFRDINKLRWGIWATSFFNASTDEEIIISQVALAKKYLQRHIIGLKSRLKNDSVYNKFIENYYKKDKYVRGLFQASYNNHPAKSARCVFEVMNLPRTQ
;
A
#
# COMPACT_ATOMS: atom_id res chain seq x y z
N MET A 1 -12.14 -3.75 12.15
CA MET A 1 -11.73 -4.95 12.90
C MET A 1 -10.23 -4.82 13.02
N LEU A 2 -9.71 -4.55 14.22
CA LEU A 2 -8.26 -4.37 14.40
C LEU A 2 -7.63 -5.77 14.31
N HIS A 3 -6.81 -5.98 13.27
CA HIS A 3 -6.03 -7.21 13.14
C HIS A 3 -4.75 -7.00 13.95
N PHE A 4 -4.47 -7.93 14.85
CA PHE A 4 -3.27 -7.90 15.68
C PHE A 4 -2.37 -9.05 15.22
N GLU A 5 -1.12 -8.73 14.88
CA GLU A 5 -0.09 -9.71 14.60
C GLU A 5 0.84 -9.80 15.82
N ILE A 6 1.10 -11.01 16.29
CA ILE A 6 2.03 -11.28 17.39
C ILE A 6 3.41 -11.46 16.77
N TYR A 7 4.40 -10.67 17.23
CA TYR A 7 5.80 -10.95 16.93
C TYR A 7 6.33 -12.00 17.91
N ARG A 8 6.82 -13.12 17.40
CA ARG A 8 7.73 -14.03 18.09
C ARG A 8 9.02 -14.12 17.27
N GLU A 9 10.15 -14.06 17.95
CA GLU A 9 11.46 -14.26 17.34
C GLU A 9 11.52 -15.65 16.66
N GLY A 10 12.01 -15.72 15.41
CA GLY A 10 12.24 -16.98 14.71
C GLY A 10 11.03 -17.66 14.02
N VAL A 11 9.85 -17.04 13.96
CA VAL A 11 8.67 -17.67 13.32
C VAL A 11 8.36 -17.08 11.95
N THR A 12 8.25 -17.94 10.92
CA THR A 12 7.99 -17.57 9.51
C THR A 12 6.50 -17.43 9.16
N LYS A 13 5.57 -17.57 10.14
CA LYS A 13 4.12 -17.46 9.93
C LYS A 13 3.43 -16.65 11.04
N ASN A 14 2.56 -15.74 10.62
CA ASN A 14 1.74 -14.89 11.49
C ASN A 14 0.53 -15.69 12.03
N GLU A 15 0.31 -15.67 13.35
CA GLU A 15 -0.93 -16.17 13.95
C GLU A 15 -1.98 -15.06 14.02
N LYS A 16 -3.22 -15.36 13.58
CA LYS A 16 -4.37 -14.44 13.66
C LYS A 16 -5.05 -14.58 15.02
N TYR A 17 -5.16 -13.50 15.78
CA TYR A 17 -5.95 -13.51 17.01
C TYR A 17 -7.44 -13.20 16.75
N PHE A 18 -8.31 -14.09 17.21
CA PHE A 18 -9.77 -13.89 17.25
C PHE A 18 -10.23 -13.81 18.71
N SER A 19 -11.23 -12.96 18.99
CA SER A 19 -11.70 -12.60 20.35
C SER A 19 -12.21 -13.76 21.22
N LYS A 20 -12.29 -14.98 20.68
CA LYS A 20 -12.82 -16.17 21.35
C LYS A 20 -11.74 -17.03 22.04
N ASN A 21 -10.45 -16.72 21.85
CA ASN A 21 -9.35 -17.51 22.42
C ASN A 21 -8.77 -16.86 23.69
N LYS A 22 -8.20 -17.67 24.59
CA LYS A 22 -7.46 -17.18 25.77
C LYS A 22 -6.32 -16.28 25.31
N ARG A 23 -6.30 -15.04 25.81
CA ARG A 23 -5.39 -13.96 25.41
C ARG A 23 -3.93 -14.36 25.69
N PRO A 24 -3.03 -14.43 24.69
CA PRO A 24 -1.60 -14.55 24.92
C PRO A 24 -1.09 -13.38 25.76
N GLU A 25 -0.19 -13.64 26.69
CA GLU A 25 0.40 -12.61 27.58
C GLU A 25 1.11 -11.49 26.81
N ASN A 26 1.47 -11.74 25.54
CA ASN A 26 2.29 -10.86 24.71
C ASN A 26 1.48 -10.11 23.62
N LEU A 27 0.16 -9.92 23.80
CA LEU A 27 -0.71 -9.29 22.80
C LEU A 27 -0.75 -7.76 22.96
N LEU A 28 -0.15 -7.04 22.01
CA LEU A 28 0.07 -5.60 22.07
C LEU A 28 -1.01 -4.85 21.27
N ASN A 29 -2.06 -4.42 21.96
CA ASN A 29 -2.88 -3.31 21.48
C ASN A 29 -2.09 -2.02 21.72
N PRO A 30 -1.90 -1.13 20.72
CA PRO A 30 -1.07 0.07 20.87
C PRO A 30 -1.45 0.98 22.03
N SER A 31 -2.74 1.17 22.29
CA SER A 31 -3.22 1.93 23.44
C SER A 31 -3.08 1.14 24.75
N VAL A 32 -3.24 -0.19 24.70
CA VAL A 32 -3.14 -1.05 25.89
C VAL A 32 -1.70 -1.34 26.28
N TYR A 33 -0.74 -1.34 25.36
CA TYR A 33 0.68 -1.47 25.69
C TYR A 33 1.25 -0.20 26.26
N LEU A 34 0.86 0.97 25.75
CA LEU A 34 1.17 2.23 26.42
C LEU A 34 0.59 2.23 27.85
N LEU A 35 -0.66 1.78 28.04
CA LEU A 35 -1.25 1.55 29.38
C LEU A 35 -0.57 0.41 30.17
N ASN A 36 0.11 -0.54 29.52
CA ASN A 36 0.86 -1.61 30.18
C ASN A 36 2.21 -1.08 30.69
N LEU A 37 2.93 -0.30 29.86
CA LEU A 37 4.12 0.45 30.28
C LEU A 37 3.82 1.37 31.46
N SER A 38 2.62 1.96 31.47
CA SER A 38 2.13 2.81 32.56
C SER A 38 1.85 2.04 33.87
N LYS A 39 1.51 0.76 33.77
CA LYS A 39 1.14 -0.10 34.90
C LYS A 39 2.32 -0.92 35.45
N TYR A 40 3.31 -1.24 34.62
CA TYR A 40 4.35 -2.21 34.98
C TYR A 40 5.79 -1.72 34.86
N GLY A 41 6.07 -0.53 34.31
CA GLY A 41 7.34 0.20 34.46
C GLY A 41 8.65 -0.50 34.06
N LYS A 42 8.64 -1.77 33.61
CA LYS A 42 9.83 -2.57 33.32
C LYS A 42 9.95 -2.77 31.81
N ILE A 43 10.95 -2.11 31.23
CA ILE A 43 11.40 -2.33 29.87
C ILE A 43 12.27 -3.60 29.91
N GLY A 44 11.78 -4.70 29.35
CA GLY A 44 12.57 -5.92 29.19
C GLY A 44 13.60 -5.72 28.08
N ASN A 45 14.89 -5.87 28.40
CA ASN A 45 15.99 -5.90 27.43
C ASN A 45 15.76 -7.05 26.42
N LEU A 46 15.67 -6.72 25.12
CA LEU A 46 15.77 -7.69 24.03
C LEU A 46 17.05 -7.39 23.24
N ASN A 47 18.00 -8.32 23.34
CA ASN A 47 19.31 -8.26 22.71
C ASN A 47 19.20 -8.36 21.17
N LEU A 48 20.05 -7.58 20.49
CA LEU A 48 20.20 -7.51 19.04
C LEU A 48 21.22 -8.56 18.56
N MET A 49 20.87 -9.36 17.55
CA MET A 49 21.86 -10.10 16.74
C MET A 49 21.55 -10.00 15.24
N THR A 50 22.64 -10.08 14.46
CA THR A 50 22.89 -9.60 13.09
C THR A 50 22.19 -10.36 11.95
N PRO A 51 22.10 -9.76 10.73
CA PRO A 51 21.37 -10.37 9.61
C PRO A 51 22.15 -11.53 8.98
N ARG A 52 21.46 -12.67 8.77
CA ARG A 52 21.92 -13.77 7.91
C ARG A 52 21.59 -13.50 6.45
N ASN A 53 22.61 -13.71 5.63
CA ASN A 53 22.65 -13.62 4.17
C ASN A 53 21.83 -14.76 3.51
N PRO A 54 21.04 -14.52 2.44
CA PRO A 54 20.62 -15.60 1.56
C PRO A 54 21.17 -15.39 0.13
N ASN A 55 22.15 -16.21 -0.23
CA ASN A 55 22.43 -16.51 -1.63
C ASN A 55 21.35 -17.48 -2.13
N PHE A 56 20.49 -17.00 -3.04
CA PHE A 56 19.71 -17.85 -3.94
C PHE A 56 19.83 -17.23 -5.34
N GLN A 57 20.59 -17.87 -6.21
CA GLN A 57 20.63 -17.54 -7.63
C GLN A 57 19.44 -18.21 -8.33
N SER A 58 18.57 -17.44 -8.98
CA SER A 58 17.56 -17.95 -9.92
C SER A 58 17.90 -17.50 -11.34
N ASN A 59 17.98 -18.46 -12.26
CA ASN A 59 18.06 -18.22 -13.70
C ASN A 59 16.73 -17.60 -14.16
N ASN A 60 16.69 -16.27 -14.27
CA ASN A 60 15.51 -15.47 -14.56
C ASN A 60 15.39 -15.15 -16.06
N GLY A 61 14.77 -16.03 -16.84
CA GLY A 61 14.36 -15.72 -18.22
C GLY A 61 13.09 -16.48 -18.60
N ILE A 62 12.14 -15.79 -19.25
CA ILE A 62 10.96 -16.44 -19.87
C ILE A 62 11.40 -17.30 -21.07
N ASP A 63 10.68 -18.39 -21.32
CA ASP A 63 10.81 -19.16 -22.57
C ASP A 63 10.14 -18.38 -23.72
N LEU A 64 10.95 -17.56 -24.38
CA LEU A 64 10.48 -16.60 -25.38
C LEU A 64 9.90 -17.28 -26.62
N ASN A 65 10.51 -18.38 -27.07
CA ASN A 65 10.04 -19.11 -28.26
C ASN A 65 8.64 -19.68 -28.02
N ARG A 66 8.43 -20.26 -26.83
CA ARG A 66 7.12 -20.72 -26.40
C ARG A 66 6.12 -19.58 -26.29
N ALA A 67 6.51 -18.44 -25.73
CA ALA A 67 5.64 -17.29 -25.57
C ALA A 67 5.16 -16.73 -26.93
N ILE A 68 6.07 -16.58 -27.90
CA ILE A 68 5.75 -16.13 -29.26
C ILE A 68 4.78 -17.10 -29.93
N MET A 69 5.07 -18.41 -29.89
CA MET A 69 4.19 -19.43 -30.47
C MET A 69 2.79 -19.39 -29.86
N LEU A 70 2.69 -19.30 -28.54
CA LEU A 70 1.39 -19.24 -27.85
C LEU A 70 0.66 -17.92 -28.12
N ASN A 71 1.37 -16.79 -28.23
CA ASN A 71 0.77 -15.53 -28.64
C ASN A 71 0.19 -15.62 -30.05
N ARG A 72 0.91 -16.21 -31.01
CA ARG A 72 0.40 -16.44 -32.37
C ARG A 72 -0.84 -17.33 -32.40
N LYS A 73 -0.92 -18.31 -31.51
CA LYS A 73 -2.09 -19.18 -31.35
C LYS A 73 -3.27 -18.39 -30.77
N TYR A 74 -3.07 -17.76 -29.60
CA TYR A 74 -4.13 -17.08 -28.87
C TYR A 74 -4.63 -15.80 -29.56
N GLN A 75 -3.81 -15.13 -30.38
CA GLN A 75 -4.24 -13.91 -31.07
C GLN A 75 -5.52 -14.13 -31.89
N ASN A 76 -5.66 -15.32 -32.48
CA ASN A 76 -6.83 -15.73 -33.24
C ASN A 76 -7.88 -16.41 -32.36
N GLU A 77 -7.48 -17.35 -31.48
CA GLU A 77 -8.42 -18.15 -30.68
C GLU A 77 -9.26 -17.33 -29.70
N ILE A 78 -8.68 -16.29 -29.09
CA ILE A 78 -9.39 -15.40 -28.16
C ILE A 78 -9.56 -13.98 -28.71
N GLY A 79 -9.25 -13.79 -29.99
CA GLY A 79 -9.55 -12.59 -30.77
C GLY A 79 -8.81 -11.32 -30.33
N TRP A 80 -7.67 -11.44 -29.66
CA TRP A 80 -6.91 -10.25 -29.26
C TRP A 80 -6.21 -9.56 -30.43
N ASN A 81 -5.98 -10.25 -31.56
CA ASN A 81 -5.42 -9.66 -32.78
C ASN A 81 -6.20 -8.43 -33.27
N LEU A 82 -7.52 -8.39 -33.03
CA LEU A 82 -8.39 -7.24 -33.33
C LEU A 82 -8.01 -5.97 -32.55
N PHE A 83 -7.18 -6.10 -31.51
CA PHE A 83 -6.71 -5.03 -30.64
C PHE A 83 -5.20 -4.81 -30.75
N TYR A 84 -4.56 -5.34 -31.80
CA TYR A 84 -3.09 -5.34 -31.93
C TYR A 84 -2.47 -3.96 -31.70
N ASP A 85 -2.96 -2.91 -32.36
CA ASP A 85 -2.41 -1.56 -32.21
C ASP A 85 -2.57 -1.01 -30.78
N ARG A 86 -3.68 -1.34 -30.12
CA ARG A 86 -3.93 -0.93 -28.74
C ARG A 86 -3.06 -1.69 -27.77
N ILE A 87 -2.86 -2.98 -28.00
CA ILE A 87 -1.94 -3.83 -27.22
C ILE A 87 -0.53 -3.31 -27.38
N ASN A 88 -0.12 -3.00 -28.61
CA ASN A 88 1.18 -2.45 -28.93
C ASN A 88 1.43 -1.13 -28.18
N ALA A 89 0.48 -0.19 -28.25
CA ALA A 89 0.56 1.08 -27.52
C ALA A 89 0.53 0.89 -26.00
N PHE A 90 -0.29 -0.04 -25.49
CA PHE A 90 -0.41 -0.35 -24.06
C PHE A 90 0.87 -1.00 -23.50
N LEU A 91 1.51 -1.86 -24.28
CA LEU A 91 2.70 -2.60 -23.88
C LEU A 91 4.01 -1.83 -24.11
N LEU A 92 4.01 -0.80 -24.96
CA LEU A 92 5.21 -0.01 -25.28
C LEU A 92 5.98 0.46 -24.03
N PRO A 93 5.34 1.00 -22.97
CA PRO A 93 6.06 1.40 -21.75
C PRO A 93 6.75 0.23 -21.02
N PHE A 94 6.25 -1.00 -21.18
CA PHE A 94 6.79 -2.20 -20.55
C PHE A 94 7.91 -2.86 -21.38
N SER A 95 8.13 -2.40 -22.61
CA SER A 95 9.20 -2.87 -23.49
C SER A 95 10.53 -2.15 -23.28
N GLY A 96 10.51 -0.95 -22.68
CA GLY A 96 11.68 -0.05 -22.60
C GLY A 96 11.99 0.68 -23.91
N LEU A 97 11.18 0.50 -24.96
CA LEU A 97 11.31 1.17 -26.26
C LEU A 97 10.38 2.39 -26.35
N THR A 98 10.68 3.31 -27.26
CA THR A 98 9.85 4.50 -27.54
C THR A 98 9.72 4.71 -29.04
N ASN A 99 8.56 5.26 -29.49
CA ASN A 99 8.28 5.60 -30.88
C ASN A 99 8.47 4.46 -31.91
N VAL A 100 8.29 3.21 -31.48
CA VAL A 100 8.39 2.02 -32.35
C VAL A 100 7.21 1.09 -32.15
N SER A 101 6.90 0.31 -33.19
CA SER A 101 5.98 -0.84 -33.07
C SER A 101 6.74 -2.04 -32.53
N LEU A 102 6.15 -2.76 -31.58
CA LEU A 102 6.75 -3.95 -30.98
C LEU A 102 6.62 -5.15 -31.92
N ASN A 103 7.74 -5.77 -32.27
CA ASN A 103 7.74 -7.10 -32.89
C ASN A 103 7.28 -8.17 -31.88
N GLU A 104 7.06 -9.41 -32.34
CA GLU A 104 6.50 -10.48 -31.50
C GLU A 104 7.35 -10.82 -30.27
N GLU A 105 8.68 -10.78 -30.41
CA GLU A 105 9.60 -10.95 -29.28
C GLU A 105 9.42 -9.82 -28.26
N ASN A 106 9.38 -8.58 -28.71
CA ASN A 106 9.20 -7.42 -27.85
C ASN A 106 7.81 -7.40 -27.20
N ILE A 107 6.77 -7.89 -27.87
CA ILE A 107 5.45 -8.12 -27.28
C ILE A 107 5.55 -9.14 -26.16
N ALA A 108 6.13 -10.32 -26.39
CA ALA A 108 6.24 -11.36 -25.37
C ALA A 108 7.03 -10.89 -24.13
N ARG A 109 8.13 -10.15 -24.34
CA ARG A 109 8.91 -9.53 -23.25
C ARG A 109 8.09 -8.47 -22.51
N ALA A 110 7.40 -7.59 -23.23
CA ALA A 110 6.58 -6.54 -22.63
C ALA A 110 5.37 -7.12 -21.86
N VAL A 111 4.75 -8.18 -22.36
CA VAL A 111 3.66 -8.91 -21.66
C VAL A 111 4.18 -9.49 -20.35
N SER A 112 5.35 -10.12 -20.35
CA SER A 112 5.95 -10.68 -19.13
C SER A 112 6.22 -9.58 -18.09
N ASN A 113 6.81 -8.46 -18.52
CA ASN A 113 7.04 -7.30 -17.66
C ASN A 113 5.72 -6.72 -17.11
N TRP A 114 4.70 -6.63 -17.96
CA TRP A 114 3.37 -6.20 -17.54
C TRP A 114 2.74 -7.19 -16.54
N GLN A 115 2.71 -8.49 -16.82
CA GLN A 115 2.18 -9.55 -15.93
C GLN A 115 2.85 -9.47 -14.56
N LYS A 116 4.17 -9.28 -14.52
CA LYS A 116 4.93 -9.05 -13.30
C LYS A 116 4.47 -7.80 -12.55
N SER A 117 4.26 -6.69 -13.27
CA SER A 117 3.79 -5.42 -12.68
C SER A 117 2.37 -5.50 -12.10
N VAL A 118 1.50 -6.32 -12.67
CA VAL A 118 0.12 -6.50 -12.18
C VAL A 118 -0.04 -7.68 -11.20
N GLY A 119 1.08 -8.29 -10.78
CA GLY A 119 1.13 -9.26 -9.69
C GLY A 119 0.73 -10.69 -10.06
N PHE A 120 0.99 -11.12 -11.29
CA PHE A 120 0.85 -12.54 -11.63
C PHE A 120 1.82 -13.39 -10.80
N SER A 121 1.43 -14.61 -10.44
CA SER A 121 2.34 -15.56 -9.80
C SER A 121 3.51 -15.89 -10.73
N GLU A 122 4.69 -16.22 -10.21
CA GLU A 122 5.90 -16.51 -11.02
C GLU A 122 5.64 -17.49 -12.18
N ARG A 123 4.87 -18.56 -11.93
CA ARG A 123 4.46 -19.55 -12.95
C ARG A 123 3.58 -19.03 -14.09
N ASN A 124 3.02 -17.82 -13.93
CA ASN A 124 2.14 -17.16 -14.89
C ASN A 124 2.77 -15.86 -15.44
N ILE A 125 4.06 -15.60 -15.15
CA ILE A 125 4.83 -14.53 -15.79
C ILE A 125 5.54 -15.17 -16.99
N ASP A 126 4.77 -15.47 -18.02
CA ASP A 126 5.19 -16.29 -19.16
C ASP A 126 5.29 -15.50 -20.48
N GLY A 127 4.88 -14.23 -20.51
CA GLY A 127 4.87 -13.42 -21.72
C GLY A 127 3.72 -13.76 -22.68
N VAL A 128 2.71 -14.51 -22.23
CA VAL A 128 1.61 -14.99 -23.06
C VAL A 128 0.33 -14.20 -22.80
N ILE A 129 -0.26 -13.64 -23.86
CA ILE A 129 -1.63 -13.11 -23.89
C ILE A 129 -2.63 -14.26 -24.08
N GLY A 130 -2.66 -15.17 -23.11
CA GLY A 130 -3.63 -16.27 -23.02
C GLY A 130 -4.93 -15.83 -22.34
N PRO A 131 -5.90 -16.74 -22.13
CA PRO A 131 -7.23 -16.39 -21.61
C PRO A 131 -7.21 -15.59 -20.30
N ASP A 132 -6.33 -15.93 -19.35
CA ASP A 132 -6.22 -15.24 -18.06
C ASP A 132 -5.58 -13.86 -18.19
N THR A 133 -4.49 -13.77 -18.97
CA THR A 133 -3.85 -12.50 -19.33
C THR A 133 -4.85 -11.59 -20.03
N TRP A 134 -5.58 -12.14 -21.01
CA TRP A 134 -6.55 -11.43 -21.81
C TRP A 134 -7.74 -10.92 -20.99
N LYS A 135 -8.27 -11.74 -20.08
CA LYS A 135 -9.34 -11.34 -19.16
C LYS A 135 -8.99 -10.10 -18.34
N ILE A 136 -7.71 -9.91 -18.02
CA ILE A 136 -7.22 -8.77 -17.24
C ILE A 136 -6.82 -7.61 -18.15
N MET A 137 -6.15 -7.89 -19.27
CA MET A 137 -5.66 -6.88 -20.20
C MET A 137 -6.79 -6.23 -21.02
N PHE A 138 -7.75 -7.02 -21.50
CA PHE A 138 -8.80 -6.58 -22.42
C PHE A 138 -9.66 -5.41 -21.90
N PRO A 139 -10.12 -5.39 -20.63
CA PRO A 139 -10.82 -4.22 -20.09
C PRO A 139 -9.97 -2.95 -20.11
N LEU A 140 -8.65 -3.07 -19.98
CA LEU A 140 -7.71 -1.93 -19.99
C LEU A 140 -7.53 -1.38 -21.42
N LEU A 141 -7.59 -2.24 -22.43
CA LEU A 141 -7.47 -1.86 -23.85
C LEU A 141 -8.73 -1.20 -24.43
N LYS A 142 -9.89 -1.43 -23.80
CA LYS A 142 -11.19 -0.89 -24.25
C LYS A 142 -11.41 0.58 -23.91
N ILE A 143 -10.50 1.21 -23.16
CA ILE A 143 -10.62 2.60 -22.75
C ILE A 143 -9.87 3.48 -23.76
N PRO A 144 -10.55 4.31 -24.58
CA PRO A 144 -9.90 5.52 -25.07
C PRO A 144 -9.58 6.36 -23.83
N ILE A 145 -8.32 6.76 -23.63
CA ILE A 145 -7.84 7.52 -22.44
C ILE A 145 -8.73 8.75 -22.16
N ASN A 146 -9.45 9.26 -23.16
CA ASN A 146 -10.29 10.45 -23.08
C ASN A 146 -11.79 10.20 -22.83
N ARG A 147 -12.28 8.95 -22.68
CA ARG A 147 -13.69 8.67 -22.33
C ARG A 147 -13.83 7.40 -21.50
N ILE A 148 -13.50 7.47 -20.21
CA ILE A 148 -14.01 6.49 -19.23
C ILE A 148 -15.48 6.84 -19.00
N ASP A 149 -16.39 6.18 -19.70
CA ASP A 149 -17.80 6.21 -19.36
C ASP A 149 -18.01 5.42 -18.05
N THR A 150 -18.10 6.16 -16.94
CA THR A 150 -18.28 5.62 -15.59
C THR A 150 -19.75 5.31 -15.25
N SER A 151 -20.68 5.42 -16.21
CA SER A 151 -22.12 5.29 -15.95
C SER A 151 -22.57 3.85 -15.65
N ASN A 152 -21.90 2.82 -16.22
CA ASN A 152 -22.35 1.43 -16.14
C ASN A 152 -21.44 0.45 -15.36
N GLN A 153 -20.36 0.92 -14.72
CA GLN A 153 -19.44 0.05 -13.95
C GLN A 153 -19.78 -0.06 -12.45
N SER A 154 -20.99 0.33 -12.05
CA SER A 154 -21.38 0.36 -10.64
C SER A 154 -21.28 -1.03 -10.00
N GLN A 155 -20.36 -1.17 -9.03
CA GLN A 155 -20.18 -2.35 -8.17
C GLN A 155 -19.59 -3.62 -8.78
N GLN A 156 -18.93 -3.55 -9.94
CA GLN A 156 -18.15 -4.71 -10.42
C GLN A 156 -17.01 -5.04 -9.44
N VAL A 157 -16.84 -6.33 -9.12
CA VAL A 157 -15.74 -6.86 -8.30
C VAL A 157 -14.64 -7.37 -9.23
N PRO A 158 -13.47 -6.69 -9.34
CA PRO A 158 -12.37 -7.15 -10.19
C PRO A 158 -11.72 -8.42 -9.64
N VAL A 159 -11.01 -9.15 -10.51
CA VAL A 159 -10.31 -10.39 -10.13
C VAL A 159 -9.32 -10.12 -8.98
N GLY A 160 -9.38 -10.98 -7.96
CA GLY A 160 -8.52 -10.88 -6.78
C GLY A 160 -8.91 -9.78 -5.79
N PHE A 161 -10.03 -9.08 -5.98
CA PHE A 161 -10.66 -8.27 -4.96
C PHE A 161 -11.76 -9.09 -4.27
N GLY A 162 -11.92 -8.89 -2.96
CA GLY A 162 -13.05 -9.39 -2.20
C GLY A 162 -14.07 -8.28 -1.95
N ARG A 163 -15.36 -8.57 -2.13
CA ARG A 163 -16.43 -7.66 -1.66
C ARG A 163 -16.50 -7.70 -0.14
N THR A 164 -16.76 -6.56 0.50
CA THR A 164 -16.94 -6.46 1.96
C THR A 164 -17.93 -5.35 2.30
N VAL A 165 -18.58 -5.48 3.45
CA VAL A 165 -19.49 -4.46 4.01
C VAL A 165 -19.04 -4.13 5.43
N TYR A 166 -18.91 -2.85 5.77
CA TYR A 166 -18.62 -2.40 7.12
C TYR A 166 -19.51 -1.20 7.48
N ARG A 167 -20.26 -1.31 8.57
CA ARG A 167 -21.19 -0.28 9.03
C ARG A 167 -22.12 0.23 7.91
N GLY A 168 -22.67 -0.69 7.12
CA GLY A 168 -23.57 -0.39 6.01
C GLY A 168 -22.89 0.11 4.73
N ILE A 169 -21.58 0.38 4.74
CA ILE A 169 -20.84 0.79 3.54
C ILE A 169 -20.33 -0.45 2.82
N SER A 170 -20.75 -0.66 1.58
CA SER A 170 -20.24 -1.72 0.71
C SER A 170 -19.04 -1.22 -0.09
N GLY A 171 -18.04 -2.07 -0.25
CA GLY A 171 -16.84 -1.79 -1.04
C GLY A 171 -16.02 -3.04 -1.31
N LEU A 172 -14.77 -2.81 -1.68
CA LEU A 172 -13.81 -3.85 -2.02
C LEU A 172 -12.63 -3.85 -1.07
N LYS A 173 -12.00 -5.02 -0.95
CA LYS A 173 -10.72 -5.21 -0.28
C LYS A 173 -9.80 -6.04 -1.15
N LYS A 174 -8.51 -5.72 -1.13
CA LYS A 174 -7.47 -6.57 -1.75
C LYS A 174 -6.23 -6.56 -0.87
N SER A 175 -5.81 -7.75 -0.47
CA SER A 175 -4.55 -7.91 0.24
C SER A 175 -3.38 -7.73 -0.74
N GLY A 176 -2.28 -7.15 -0.28
CA GLY A 176 -1.01 -7.17 -1.01
C GLY A 176 -0.30 -8.51 -1.00
N LYS A 177 -0.97 -9.62 -0.66
CA LYS A 177 -0.32 -10.95 -0.59
C LYS A 177 0.39 -11.27 -1.91
N GLY A 178 1.67 -11.62 -1.83
CA GLY A 178 2.55 -11.84 -2.99
C GLY A 178 3.41 -10.62 -3.35
N LEU A 179 3.13 -9.45 -2.76
CA LEU A 179 3.99 -8.28 -2.82
C LEU A 179 5.04 -8.31 -1.71
N PRO A 180 6.17 -7.61 -1.89
CA PRO A 180 7.23 -7.56 -0.90
C PRO A 180 6.79 -6.81 0.38
N ARG A 181 7.50 -7.10 1.47
CA ARG A 181 7.44 -6.32 2.70
C ARG A 181 8.07 -4.94 2.51
N VAL A 182 7.70 -3.99 3.36
CA VAL A 182 8.19 -2.60 3.29
C VAL A 182 9.70 -2.54 3.53
N ASP A 183 10.19 -3.22 4.56
CA ASP A 183 11.61 -3.31 4.89
C ASP A 183 12.45 -3.81 3.72
N ASP A 184 12.06 -4.95 3.14
CA ASP A 184 12.72 -5.54 1.99
C ASP A 184 12.70 -4.60 0.78
N TYR A 185 11.53 -4.03 0.46
CA TYR A 185 11.38 -3.17 -0.71
C TYR A 185 12.19 -1.88 -0.58
N LEU A 186 12.08 -1.19 0.55
CA LEU A 186 12.76 0.08 0.79
C LEU A 186 14.27 -0.09 0.93
N THR A 187 14.75 -1.21 1.49
CA THR A 187 16.18 -1.54 1.51
C THR A 187 16.74 -1.65 0.10
N ARG A 188 16.01 -2.27 -0.85
CA ARG A 188 16.43 -2.34 -2.26
C ARG A 188 16.45 -0.99 -2.94
N LEU A 189 15.45 -0.14 -2.69
CA LEU A 189 15.43 1.23 -3.24
C LEU A 189 16.60 2.06 -2.69
N ALA A 190 16.90 1.93 -1.40
CA ALA A 190 18.03 2.62 -0.77
C ALA A 190 19.37 2.14 -1.36
N LYS A 191 19.57 0.81 -1.47
CA LYS A 191 20.78 0.23 -2.06
C LYS A 191 20.99 0.58 -3.54
N SER A 192 19.91 0.82 -4.28
CA SER A 192 19.98 1.28 -5.68
C SER A 192 20.09 2.80 -5.83
N GLY A 193 20.21 3.55 -4.74
CA GLY A 193 20.34 5.01 -4.76
C GLY A 193 19.06 5.75 -5.17
N LYS A 194 17.92 5.07 -5.24
CA LYS A 194 16.64 5.67 -5.66
C LYS A 194 15.99 6.51 -4.56
N ILE A 195 16.29 6.23 -3.30
CA ILE A 195 15.81 7.00 -2.14
C ILE A 195 16.89 7.16 -1.09
N THR A 196 16.83 8.28 -0.37
CA THR A 196 17.62 8.50 0.85
C THR A 196 16.76 8.22 2.08
N ILE A 197 17.03 7.11 2.73
CA ILE A 197 16.31 6.66 3.93
C ILE A 197 17.27 5.89 4.85
N THR A 198 17.13 6.07 6.16
CA THR A 198 17.96 5.34 7.15
C THR A 198 17.34 4.00 7.51
N ASN A 199 18.14 3.06 8.04
CA ASN A 199 17.62 1.79 8.56
C ASN A 199 16.58 1.98 9.67
N ASP A 200 16.75 3.02 10.50
CA ASP A 200 15.80 3.38 11.56
C ASP A 200 14.47 3.89 10.99
N GLU A 201 14.50 4.64 9.89
CA GLU A 201 13.29 5.04 9.18
C GLU A 201 12.60 3.85 8.52
N ILE A 202 13.36 2.92 7.92
CA ILE A 202 12.82 1.68 7.34
C ILE A 202 12.12 0.83 8.41
N ASP A 203 12.78 0.57 9.55
CA ASP A 203 12.18 -0.19 10.67
C ASP A 203 10.89 0.47 11.17
N LEU A 204 10.89 1.80 11.31
CA LEU A 204 9.72 2.55 11.75
C LEU A 204 8.55 2.42 10.76
N LEU A 205 8.80 2.58 9.45
CA LEU A 205 7.76 2.43 8.43
C LEU A 205 7.25 0.99 8.35
N GLN A 206 8.12 -0.01 8.52
CA GLN A 206 7.72 -1.42 8.56
C GLN A 206 6.81 -1.72 9.77
N ARG A 207 7.09 -1.16 10.95
CA ARG A 207 6.24 -1.32 12.14
C ARG A 207 4.84 -0.76 11.92
N ILE A 208 4.74 0.39 11.26
CA ILE A 208 3.45 0.97 10.89
C ILE A 208 2.76 0.05 9.88
N ALA A 209 3.46 -0.36 8.83
CA ALA A 209 2.92 -1.24 7.81
C ALA A 209 2.41 -2.58 8.35
N ASN A 210 3.05 -3.15 9.39
CA ASN A 210 2.57 -4.37 10.05
C ASN A 210 1.13 -4.22 10.58
N VAL A 211 0.79 -3.05 11.11
CA VAL A 211 -0.57 -2.75 11.59
C VAL A 211 -1.52 -2.48 10.44
N GLU A 212 -1.05 -1.74 9.44
CA GLU A 212 -1.89 -1.21 8.37
C GLU A 212 -2.16 -2.21 7.23
N THR A 213 -1.20 -3.08 6.95
CA THR A 213 -1.13 -3.90 5.73
C THR A 213 -0.52 -5.29 5.95
N SER A 214 -0.39 -5.76 7.19
CA SER A 214 0.38 -6.97 7.53
C SER A 214 1.85 -6.89 7.07
N GLY A 215 2.37 -5.67 6.96
CA GLY A 215 3.77 -5.38 6.68
C GLY A 215 4.13 -5.28 5.20
N LEU A 216 3.14 -5.36 4.31
CA LEU A 216 3.31 -5.37 2.86
C LEU A 216 3.39 -3.93 2.30
N ILE A 217 3.95 -3.76 1.11
CA ILE A 217 4.09 -2.43 0.51
C ILE A 217 2.73 -1.73 0.25
N THR A 218 1.66 -2.50 0.11
CA THR A 218 0.31 -1.97 -0.03
C THR A 218 -0.77 -2.98 0.37
N SER A 219 -1.95 -2.47 0.70
CA SER A 219 -3.22 -3.18 0.68
C SER A 219 -4.31 -2.20 0.26
N PHE A 220 -5.44 -2.70 -0.23
CA PHE A 220 -6.56 -1.85 -0.64
C PHE A 220 -7.80 -2.13 0.21
N ASN A 221 -8.46 -1.05 0.61
CA ASN A 221 -9.77 -1.02 1.27
C ASN A 221 -10.60 0.12 0.68
N SER A 222 -11.86 -0.16 0.33
CA SER A 222 -12.86 0.83 -0.05
C SER A 222 -14.23 0.60 0.59
N TYR A 223 -14.32 -0.08 1.73
CA TYR A 223 -15.59 -0.47 2.36
C TYR A 223 -15.92 0.32 3.64
N ASP A 224 -15.19 1.41 3.91
CA ASP A 224 -15.43 2.27 5.08
C ASP A 224 -15.56 3.76 4.70
N ARG A 225 -15.50 4.66 5.69
CA ARG A 225 -15.63 6.11 5.46
C ARG A 225 -14.44 6.71 4.71
N GLY A 226 -13.32 6.00 4.60
CA GLY A 226 -12.13 6.43 3.87
C GLY A 226 -12.34 6.59 2.36
N VAL A 227 -13.41 5.99 1.81
CA VAL A 227 -13.71 5.82 0.37
C VAL A 227 -12.70 4.94 -0.33
N VAL A 228 -11.43 5.32 -0.33
CA VAL A 228 -10.28 4.53 -0.78
C VAL A 228 -9.19 4.66 0.27
N SER A 229 -8.59 3.54 0.66
CA SER A 229 -7.44 3.43 1.56
C SER A 229 -6.40 2.52 0.91
N ILE A 230 -5.18 3.03 0.68
CA ILE A 230 -4.12 2.31 -0.03
C ILE A 230 -2.71 2.58 0.53
N GLY A 231 -1.77 1.70 0.15
CA GLY A 231 -0.35 1.80 0.47
C GLY A 231 -0.03 1.38 1.90
N PHE A 232 1.27 1.31 2.24
CA PHE A 232 1.72 0.82 3.54
C PHE A 232 1.36 1.71 4.74
N MET A 233 1.01 2.99 4.51
CA MET A 233 0.47 3.90 5.53
C MET A 233 -1.07 3.91 5.59
N GLN A 234 -1.74 3.18 4.69
CA GLN A 234 -3.21 3.23 4.49
C GLN A 234 -3.72 4.67 4.38
N PHE A 235 -3.13 5.42 3.44
CA PHE A 235 -3.57 6.78 3.16
C PHE A 235 -4.98 6.75 2.58
N THR A 236 -5.84 7.65 3.07
CA THR A 236 -7.25 7.69 2.71
C THR A 236 -7.63 8.90 1.90
N LEU A 237 -8.60 8.72 1.00
CA LEU A 237 -9.14 9.77 0.14
C LEU A 237 -9.98 10.78 0.94
N HIS A 238 -10.79 10.29 1.89
CA HIS A 238 -11.71 11.11 2.69
C HIS A 238 -11.04 12.25 3.47
N VAL A 239 -9.79 12.06 3.92
CA VAL A 239 -9.04 13.08 4.68
C VAL A 239 -7.90 13.71 3.86
N GLY A 240 -7.94 13.58 2.54
CA GLY A 240 -7.00 14.26 1.65
C GLY A 240 -5.60 13.65 1.54
N LYS A 241 -5.29 12.54 2.24
CA LYS A 241 -3.92 11.99 2.25
C LYS A 241 -3.51 11.46 0.88
N ILE A 242 -4.43 10.79 0.17
CA ILE A 242 -4.19 10.32 -1.20
C ILE A 242 -3.99 11.52 -2.14
N GLN A 243 -4.76 12.58 -1.99
CA GLN A 243 -4.65 13.78 -2.82
C GLN A 243 -3.31 14.47 -2.59
N GLU A 244 -2.86 14.59 -1.33
CA GLU A 244 -1.53 15.10 -1.03
C GLU A 244 -0.44 14.21 -1.66
N TRP A 245 -0.62 12.90 -1.63
CA TRP A 245 0.30 11.95 -2.26
C TRP A 245 0.37 12.14 -3.78
N ILE A 246 -0.77 12.28 -4.46
CA ILE A 246 -0.82 12.56 -5.90
C ILE A 246 -0.13 13.90 -6.22
N LYS A 247 -0.35 14.94 -5.41
CA LYS A 247 0.30 16.26 -5.61
C LYS A 247 1.82 16.21 -5.54
N LEU A 248 2.40 15.31 -4.74
CA LEU A 248 3.85 15.22 -4.60
C LEU A 248 4.54 14.72 -5.88
N ASN A 249 3.88 13.84 -6.62
CA ASN A 249 4.43 13.31 -7.86
C ASN A 249 3.27 12.88 -8.77
N PRO A 250 2.63 13.80 -9.52
CA PRO A 250 1.39 13.50 -10.24
C PRO A 250 1.59 12.67 -11.52
N LEU A 251 2.78 12.73 -12.14
CA LEU A 251 3.03 12.09 -13.44
C LEU A 251 2.85 10.56 -13.42
N PRO A 252 3.37 9.81 -12.43
CA PRO A 252 3.19 8.36 -12.38
C PRO A 252 1.73 7.94 -12.17
N TRP A 253 0.91 8.74 -11.47
CA TRP A 253 -0.51 8.44 -11.27
C TRP A 253 -1.33 8.50 -12.56
N ARG A 254 -0.92 9.36 -13.51
CA ARG A 254 -1.56 9.44 -14.84
C ARG A 254 -1.50 8.13 -15.60
N LYS A 255 -0.46 7.32 -15.41
CA LYS A 255 -0.32 5.97 -16.00
C LYS A 255 -1.51 5.06 -15.64
N TYR A 256 -2.16 5.35 -14.50
CA TYR A 256 -3.29 4.61 -13.97
C TYR A 256 -4.65 5.32 -14.15
N GLY A 257 -4.68 6.43 -14.90
CA GLY A 257 -5.88 7.24 -15.09
C GLY A 257 -6.31 8.01 -13.84
N ILE A 258 -5.40 8.20 -12.87
CA ILE A 258 -5.66 8.92 -11.63
C ILE A 258 -5.08 10.32 -11.75
N GLU A 259 -5.95 11.31 -11.82
CA GLU A 259 -5.59 12.73 -11.85
C GLU A 259 -6.46 13.50 -10.84
N LEU A 260 -5.89 14.54 -10.25
CA LEU A 260 -6.67 15.48 -9.45
C LEU A 260 -7.44 16.44 -10.36
N ASP A 261 -8.64 16.78 -9.91
CA ASP A 261 -9.46 17.84 -10.47
C ASP A 261 -9.62 18.92 -9.40
N THR A 262 -8.92 20.05 -9.58
CA THR A 262 -8.94 21.18 -8.62
C THR A 262 -10.21 22.01 -8.71
N SER A 263 -11.03 21.83 -9.75
CA SER A 263 -12.34 22.48 -9.89
C SER A 263 -13.44 21.73 -9.15
N ASN A 264 -13.21 20.44 -8.85
CA ASN A 264 -14.11 19.57 -8.11
C ASN A 264 -13.59 19.38 -6.68
N ARG A 265 -14.48 19.44 -5.69
CA ARG A 265 -14.10 19.37 -4.28
C ARG A 265 -14.82 18.23 -3.58
N TYR A 266 -14.07 17.36 -2.93
CA TYR A 266 -14.57 16.31 -2.06
C TYR A 266 -14.61 16.81 -0.63
N PHE A 267 -15.76 16.62 0.01
CA PHE A 267 -16.00 17.08 1.38
C PHE A 267 -15.68 18.57 1.56
N ASP A 268 -15.81 19.38 0.51
CA ASP A 268 -15.48 20.81 0.43
C ASP A 268 -13.98 21.19 0.60
N TYR A 269 -13.14 20.29 1.14
CA TYR A 269 -11.76 20.58 1.52
C TYR A 269 -10.68 20.01 0.58
N PHE A 270 -10.98 18.94 -0.15
CA PHE A 270 -9.96 18.22 -0.91
C PHE A 270 -10.26 18.21 -2.39
N ASP A 271 -9.22 18.24 -3.23
CA ASP A 271 -9.42 18.13 -4.68
C ASP A 271 -10.06 16.78 -5.02
N GLY A 272 -10.93 16.79 -6.01
CA GLY A 272 -11.59 15.60 -6.52
C GLY A 272 -10.66 14.75 -7.39
N ILE A 273 -11.13 13.57 -7.76
CA ILE A 273 -10.52 12.77 -8.83
C ILE A 273 -11.22 13.14 -10.14
N LYS A 274 -10.42 13.42 -11.18
CA LYS A 274 -10.92 13.79 -12.50
C LYS A 274 -11.88 12.74 -13.04
N GLY A 275 -13.04 13.19 -13.52
CA GLY A 275 -14.09 12.32 -14.04
C GLY A 275 -15.02 11.70 -12.98
N VAL A 276 -14.87 12.06 -11.69
CA VAL A 276 -15.77 11.60 -10.63
C VAL A 276 -16.21 12.76 -9.74
N SER A 277 -17.47 13.19 -9.86
CA SER A 277 -18.05 14.21 -9.00
C SER A 277 -18.18 13.73 -7.55
N PHE A 278 -18.35 14.65 -6.59
CA PHE A 278 -18.59 14.26 -5.19
C PHE A 278 -19.86 13.40 -5.02
N ARG A 279 -20.93 13.68 -5.79
CA ARG A 279 -22.16 12.86 -5.79
C ARG A 279 -21.91 11.41 -6.21
N ASP A 280 -20.90 11.22 -7.05
CA ASP A 280 -20.48 9.93 -7.59
C ASP A 280 -19.27 9.33 -6.87
N ILE A 281 -18.85 9.88 -5.72
CA ILE A 281 -17.60 9.47 -5.04
C ILE A 281 -17.55 7.96 -4.73
N ASN A 282 -18.71 7.32 -4.56
CA ASN A 282 -18.81 5.88 -4.35
C ASN A 282 -18.36 5.05 -5.56
N LYS A 283 -18.31 5.61 -6.78
CA LYS A 283 -17.73 4.94 -7.97
C LYS A 283 -16.26 4.58 -7.76
N LEU A 284 -15.52 5.37 -6.97
CA LEU A 284 -14.10 5.13 -6.67
C LEU A 284 -13.87 3.83 -5.86
N ARG A 285 -14.92 3.27 -5.25
CA ARG A 285 -14.82 2.05 -4.44
C ARG A 285 -14.72 0.77 -5.27
N TRP A 286 -15.02 0.83 -6.57
CA TRP A 286 -15.35 -0.34 -7.39
C TRP A 286 -14.56 -0.41 -8.71
N GLY A 287 -14.68 -1.56 -9.38
CA GLY A 287 -14.33 -1.72 -10.80
C GLY A 287 -12.93 -1.21 -11.17
N ILE A 288 -12.88 -0.37 -12.20
CA ILE A 288 -11.63 0.17 -12.72
C ILE A 288 -10.91 1.05 -11.69
N TRP A 289 -11.64 1.86 -10.92
CA TRP A 289 -11.03 2.75 -9.93
C TRP A 289 -10.31 1.98 -8.83
N ALA A 290 -10.95 0.93 -8.29
CA ALA A 290 -10.32 0.08 -7.28
C ALA A 290 -9.04 -0.59 -7.82
N THR A 291 -9.09 -1.05 -9.07
CA THR A 291 -7.94 -1.66 -9.76
C THR A 291 -6.82 -0.64 -9.98
N SER A 292 -7.15 0.54 -10.50
CA SER A 292 -6.19 1.63 -10.73
C SER A 292 -5.51 2.07 -9.45
N PHE A 293 -6.25 2.30 -8.36
CA PHE A 293 -5.64 2.70 -7.08
C PHE A 293 -4.74 1.62 -6.49
N PHE A 294 -5.13 0.34 -6.57
CA PHE A 294 -4.28 -0.75 -6.09
C PHE A 294 -3.00 -0.87 -6.93
N ASN A 295 -3.11 -0.87 -8.27
CA ASN A 295 -1.96 -1.00 -9.16
C ASN A 295 -1.03 0.22 -9.08
N ALA A 296 -1.58 1.42 -8.94
CA ALA A 296 -0.80 2.63 -8.70
C ALA A 296 0.00 2.51 -7.40
N SER A 297 -0.59 1.94 -6.34
CA SER A 297 0.10 1.75 -5.06
C SER A 297 1.22 0.68 -5.09
N THR A 298 1.42 -0.02 -6.21
CA THR A 298 2.55 -0.94 -6.43
C THR A 298 3.64 -0.36 -7.34
N ASP A 299 3.41 0.79 -7.95
CA ASP A 299 4.38 1.47 -8.81
C ASP A 299 5.54 2.06 -7.99
N GLU A 300 6.77 1.88 -8.48
CA GLU A 300 7.97 2.28 -7.75
C GLU A 300 8.03 3.80 -7.51
N GLU A 301 7.71 4.63 -8.50
CA GLU A 301 7.78 6.11 -8.38
C GLU A 301 6.68 6.62 -7.43
N ILE A 302 5.54 5.95 -7.41
CA ILE A 302 4.46 6.21 -6.46
C ILE A 302 4.87 5.79 -5.05
N ILE A 303 5.50 4.62 -4.87
CA ILE A 303 6.03 4.18 -3.57
C ILE A 303 7.11 5.14 -3.06
N ILE A 304 8.01 5.61 -3.93
CA ILE A 304 9.04 6.61 -3.57
C ILE A 304 8.40 7.89 -3.02
N SER A 305 7.38 8.42 -3.71
CA SER A 305 6.64 9.59 -3.21
C SER A 305 5.85 9.28 -1.93
N GLN A 306 5.43 8.02 -1.72
CA GLN A 306 4.80 7.59 -0.46
C GLN A 306 5.75 7.70 0.71
N VAL A 307 7.01 7.26 0.53
CA VAL A 307 8.05 7.34 1.56
C VAL A 307 8.29 8.80 1.95
N ALA A 308 8.41 9.69 0.96
CA ALA A 308 8.56 11.12 1.20
C ALA A 308 7.37 11.71 1.99
N LEU A 309 6.14 11.33 1.63
CA LEU A 309 4.95 11.77 2.35
C LEU A 309 4.85 11.17 3.75
N ALA A 310 5.19 9.90 3.91
CA ALA A 310 5.18 9.20 5.20
C ALA A 310 6.11 9.91 6.18
N LYS A 311 7.34 10.27 5.77
CA LYS A 311 8.28 11.06 6.59
C LYS A 311 7.67 12.37 7.05
N LYS A 312 6.97 13.10 6.17
CA LYS A 312 6.22 14.33 6.54
C LYS A 312 5.12 14.04 7.56
N TYR A 313 4.35 12.96 7.41
CA TYR A 313 3.31 12.59 8.38
C TYR A 313 3.89 12.19 9.75
N LEU A 314 5.01 11.47 9.79
CA LEU A 314 5.67 11.12 11.06
C LEU A 314 6.05 12.38 11.85
N GLN A 315 6.56 13.42 11.16
CA GLN A 315 6.83 14.72 11.77
C GLN A 315 5.55 15.43 12.22
N ARG A 316 4.50 15.45 11.38
CA ARG A 316 3.19 16.02 11.73
C ARG A 316 2.56 15.33 12.93
N HIS A 317 2.74 14.02 13.11
CA HIS A 317 2.23 13.30 14.27
C HIS A 317 2.89 13.80 15.57
N ILE A 318 4.18 14.09 15.54
CA ILE A 318 4.91 14.63 16.71
C ILE A 318 4.50 16.07 17.01
N ILE A 319 4.39 16.92 15.98
CA ILE A 319 3.87 18.29 16.14
C ILE A 319 2.43 18.27 16.66
N GLY A 320 1.61 17.39 16.10
CA GLY A 320 0.22 17.19 16.51
C GLY A 320 0.11 16.66 17.94
N LEU A 321 1.02 15.80 18.38
CA LEU A 321 1.10 15.37 19.78
C LEU A 321 1.36 16.57 20.69
N LYS A 322 2.38 17.38 20.40
CA LYS A 322 2.70 18.59 21.19
C LYS A 322 1.47 19.50 21.31
N SER A 323 0.84 19.81 20.18
CA SER A 323 -0.36 20.65 20.12
C SER A 323 -1.53 20.09 20.94
N ARG A 324 -1.72 18.77 20.96
CA ARG A 324 -2.81 18.12 21.70
C ARG A 324 -2.57 18.05 23.20
N LEU A 325 -1.33 17.82 23.62
CA LEU A 325 -0.98 17.74 25.04
C LEU A 325 -1.08 19.09 25.75
N LYS A 326 -0.82 20.20 25.04
CA LYS A 326 -0.78 21.56 25.59
C LYS A 326 0.07 21.66 26.87
N ASN A 327 1.09 20.80 26.99
CA ASN A 327 1.97 20.68 28.14
C ASN A 327 3.35 20.24 27.67
N ASP A 328 4.28 21.19 27.61
CA ASP A 328 5.63 20.97 27.10
C ASP A 328 6.45 20.05 27.99
N SER A 329 6.22 20.04 29.30
CA SER A 329 6.90 19.11 30.23
C SER A 329 6.51 17.66 29.94
N VAL A 330 5.21 17.37 29.81
CA VAL A 330 4.70 16.04 29.47
C VAL A 330 5.19 15.59 28.09
N TYR A 331 5.13 16.49 27.11
CA TYR A 331 5.63 16.22 25.76
C TYR A 331 7.14 15.91 25.77
N ASN A 332 7.97 16.76 26.37
CA ASN A 332 9.42 16.57 26.42
C ASN A 332 9.78 15.29 27.19
N LYS A 333 9.09 15.01 28.30
CA LYS A 333 9.26 13.77 29.07
C LYS A 333 9.01 12.54 28.20
N PHE A 334 7.92 12.53 27.41
CA PHE A 334 7.63 11.42 26.48
C PHE A 334 8.69 11.31 25.38
N ILE A 335 9.03 12.44 24.74
CA ILE A 335 9.95 12.44 23.60
C ILE A 335 11.35 11.99 23.99
N GLU A 336 11.93 12.60 25.03
CA GLU A 336 13.32 12.36 25.43
C GLU A 336 13.52 11.02 26.15
N ASN A 337 12.55 10.59 26.95
CA ASN A 337 12.73 9.38 27.76
C ASN A 337 12.21 8.10 27.12
N TYR A 338 11.30 8.20 26.13
CA TYR A 338 10.65 7.02 25.56
C TYR A 338 10.74 7.01 24.03
N TYR A 339 10.16 8.01 23.35
CA TYR A 339 10.05 8.00 21.89
C TYR A 339 11.41 7.94 21.16
N LYS A 340 12.39 8.71 21.64
CA LYS A 340 13.75 8.71 21.07
C LYS A 340 14.57 7.48 21.47
N LYS A 341 14.37 6.95 22.68
CA LYS A 341 15.18 5.86 23.24
C LYS A 341 14.73 4.46 22.82
N ASP A 342 13.44 4.27 22.53
CA ASP A 342 12.87 2.96 22.25
C ASP A 342 12.17 2.92 20.88
N LYS A 343 12.70 2.13 19.96
CA LYS A 343 12.15 1.94 18.60
C LYS A 343 10.76 1.31 18.61
N TYR A 344 10.47 0.44 19.57
CA TYR A 344 9.16 -0.18 19.73
C TYR A 344 8.12 0.85 20.15
N VAL A 345 8.40 1.65 21.18
CA VAL A 345 7.51 2.75 21.61
C VAL A 345 7.28 3.74 20.48
N ARG A 346 8.35 4.08 19.74
CA ARG A 346 8.29 4.96 18.56
C ARG A 346 7.33 4.44 17.50
N GLY A 347 7.50 3.19 17.08
CA GLY A 347 6.65 2.55 16.07
C GLY A 347 5.19 2.42 16.52
N LEU A 348 5.00 2.04 17.79
CA LEU A 348 3.68 1.91 18.37
C LEU A 348 2.92 3.24 18.42
N PHE A 349 3.59 4.29 18.88
CA PHE A 349 3.03 5.63 18.89
C PHE A 349 2.64 6.04 17.48
N GLN A 350 3.54 5.92 16.50
CA GLN A 350 3.28 6.36 15.13
C GLN A 350 2.12 5.59 14.47
N ALA A 351 2.08 4.26 14.62
CA ALA A 351 0.99 3.44 14.09
C ALA A 351 -0.36 3.77 14.76
N SER A 352 -0.35 3.97 16.09
CA SER A 352 -1.57 4.35 16.82
C SER A 352 -2.05 5.75 16.43
N TYR A 353 -1.14 6.71 16.29
CA TYR A 353 -1.46 8.10 15.98
C TYR A 353 -1.96 8.23 14.53
N ASN A 354 -1.44 7.42 13.61
CA ASN A 354 -1.95 7.36 12.22
C ASN A 354 -3.47 7.04 12.18
N ASN A 355 -3.92 6.17 13.08
CA ASN A 355 -5.32 5.71 13.16
C ASN A 355 -6.20 6.57 14.08
N HIS A 356 -5.70 6.91 15.27
CA HIS A 356 -6.47 7.55 16.33
C HIS A 356 -5.67 8.62 17.10
N PRO A 357 -5.36 9.78 16.47
CA PRO A 357 -4.54 10.85 17.05
C PRO A 357 -4.95 11.26 18.48
N ALA A 358 -6.26 11.43 18.71
CA ALA A 358 -6.79 11.86 20.00
C ALA A 358 -6.57 10.81 21.11
N LYS A 359 -6.80 9.53 20.81
CA LYS A 359 -6.59 8.43 21.77
C LYS A 359 -5.11 8.24 22.07
N SER A 360 -4.26 8.33 21.04
CA SER A 360 -2.81 8.24 21.22
C SER A 360 -2.28 9.38 22.09
N ALA A 361 -2.70 10.62 21.84
CA ALA A 361 -2.29 11.77 22.66
C ALA A 361 -2.79 11.67 24.11
N ARG A 362 -4.05 11.28 24.32
CA ARG A 362 -4.61 11.04 25.66
C ARG A 362 -3.82 9.96 26.40
N CYS A 363 -3.48 8.87 25.72
CA CYS A 363 -2.69 7.81 26.33
C CYS A 363 -1.31 8.30 26.77
N VAL A 364 -0.60 9.05 25.91
CA VAL A 364 0.68 9.66 26.29
C VAL A 364 0.53 10.56 27.52
N PHE A 365 -0.51 11.40 27.57
CA PHE A 365 -0.78 12.26 28.73
C PHE A 365 -0.97 11.45 30.01
N GLU A 366 -1.81 10.42 29.97
CA GLU A 366 -2.10 9.56 31.12
C GLU A 366 -0.81 8.87 31.61
N VAL A 367 -0.06 8.20 30.72
CA VAL A 367 1.17 7.47 31.10
C VAL A 367 2.22 8.40 31.71
N MET A 368 2.38 9.61 31.18
CA MET A 368 3.41 10.53 31.64
C MET A 368 3.08 11.19 32.99
N ASN A 369 1.81 11.22 33.38
CA ASN A 369 1.33 11.82 34.63
C ASN A 369 1.02 10.81 35.74
N LEU A 370 1.12 9.50 35.48
CA LEU A 370 1.00 8.52 36.56
C LEU A 370 2.15 8.69 37.58
N PRO A 371 1.86 8.55 38.88
CA PRO A 371 2.89 8.45 39.91
C PRO A 371 3.83 7.29 39.55
N ARG A 372 5.14 7.51 39.63
CA ARG A 372 6.08 6.38 39.52
C ARG A 372 5.83 5.48 40.73
N THR A 373 5.20 4.33 40.50
CA THR A 373 5.22 3.24 41.48
C THR A 373 6.68 2.81 41.60
N GLN A 374 7.26 3.06 42.79
CA GLN A 374 8.63 2.68 43.13
C GLN A 374 8.81 1.17 43.10
#